data_AF-A0A943HTT9-F1
#
_entry.id   AF-A0A943HTT9-F1
#
_cell.length_a   1.000
_cell.length_b   1.000
_cell.length_c   1.000
_cell.angle_alpha   90.00
_cell.angle_beta   90.00
_cell.angle_gamma   90.00
#
_symmetry.space_group_name_H-M   'P 1'
#
loop_
_entity.id
_entity.type
_entity.pdbx_description
1 polymer ?
#
loop_
_entity_poly.entity_id
_entity_poly.type
_entity_poly.pdbx_seq_one_letter_code
_entity_poly.pdbx_strand_id
1 'polypeptide(L)'
;MTKAKAWTTGELKKVAELAGTMPERELRRCLKLSKNQLKYAVDRLRSLGYRVTTRYYEPRLETCPVCGCRRATLGDTGICEPCRLKKQLADIEWRISDLMAELTPEQRAVYERTEAERESRADPMPKKPPTDGMDAYERAKAAEDYDEAMERWAAAYLKRKVKAAQKRKERIQKKVNDNIRRKQHE
;
A
#
# COMPACT_ATOMS: atom_id res chain seq x y z
N MET A 1 25.26 -10.49 46.27
CA MET A 1 25.55 -11.08 44.95
C MET A 1 24.32 -11.88 44.49
N THR A 2 23.54 -11.36 43.55
CA THR A 2 22.43 -12.13 42.94
C THR A 2 23.00 -13.26 42.09
N LYS A 3 22.65 -14.52 42.39
CA LYS A 3 23.04 -15.71 41.62
C LYS A 3 22.80 -15.47 40.12
N ALA A 4 23.78 -15.82 39.29
CA ALA A 4 23.64 -15.80 37.85
C ALA A 4 22.50 -16.74 37.46
N LYS A 5 21.47 -16.19 36.81
CA LYS A 5 20.35 -16.97 36.28
C LYS A 5 20.90 -17.94 35.22
N ALA A 6 20.65 -19.24 35.40
CA ALA A 6 20.91 -20.21 34.35
C ALA A 6 19.87 -20.02 33.23
N TRP A 7 20.32 -19.68 32.03
CA TRP A 7 19.45 -19.49 30.87
C TRP A 7 19.20 -20.81 30.18
N THR A 8 17.92 -21.16 30.04
CA THR A 8 17.53 -22.33 29.24
C THR A 8 17.48 -21.98 27.75
N THR A 9 17.65 -22.99 26.89
CA THR A 9 17.51 -22.82 25.42
C THR A 9 16.12 -22.31 25.04
N GLY A 10 15.07 -22.72 25.75
CA GLY A 10 13.70 -22.26 25.53
C GLY A 10 13.52 -20.77 25.85
N GLU A 11 14.12 -20.27 26.94
CA GLU A 11 14.08 -18.84 27.27
C GLU A 11 14.83 -17.99 26.24
N LEU A 12 15.99 -18.45 25.77
CA LEU A 12 16.75 -17.77 24.72
C LEU A 12 15.97 -17.74 23.39
N LYS A 13 15.30 -18.84 23.03
CA LYS A 13 14.43 -18.91 21.85
C LYS A 13 13.29 -17.89 21.95
N LYS A 14 12.65 -17.80 23.11
CA LYS A 14 11.56 -16.84 23.35
C LYS A 14 12.02 -15.38 23.28
N VAL A 15 13.25 -15.09 23.74
CA VAL A 15 13.87 -13.76 23.54
C VAL A 15 14.06 -13.51 22.04
N ALA A 16 14.62 -14.47 21.29
CA ALA A 16 14.86 -14.32 19.85
C ALA A 16 13.57 -14.10 19.04
N GLU A 17 12.47 -14.74 19.42
CA GLU A 17 11.17 -14.61 18.75
C GLU A 17 10.52 -13.23 18.96
N LEU A 18 10.63 -12.66 20.17
CA LEU A 18 9.97 -11.39 20.53
C LEU A 18 10.86 -10.16 20.38
N ALA A 19 12.18 -10.35 20.28
CA ALA A 19 13.11 -9.24 20.17
C ALA A 19 12.89 -8.48 18.85
N GLY A 20 12.64 -7.17 18.99
CA GLY A 20 12.41 -6.25 17.88
C GLY A 20 10.96 -6.23 17.36
N THR A 21 10.06 -7.05 17.91
CA THR A 21 8.62 -7.02 17.56
C THR A 21 7.81 -6.06 18.43
N MET A 22 8.39 -5.57 19.53
CA MET A 22 7.76 -4.64 20.48
C MET A 22 8.83 -3.77 21.17
N PRO A 23 8.47 -2.62 21.74
CA PRO A 23 9.40 -1.78 22.50
C PRO A 23 10.14 -2.56 23.59
N GLU A 24 11.41 -2.22 23.84
CA GLU A 24 12.25 -2.92 24.83
C GLU A 24 11.60 -2.97 26.22
N ARG A 25 10.91 -1.89 26.62
CA ARG A 25 10.18 -1.83 27.89
C ARG A 25 9.10 -2.90 27.99
N GLU A 26 8.35 -3.10 26.91
CA GLU A 26 7.29 -4.11 26.84
C GLU A 26 7.88 -5.52 26.78
N LEU A 27 8.92 -5.72 25.96
CA LEU A 27 9.66 -6.98 25.89
C LEU A 27 10.14 -7.44 27.28
N ARG A 28 10.75 -6.51 28.04
CA ARG A 28 11.19 -6.78 29.42
C ARG A 28 10.03 -7.12 30.35
N ARG A 29 8.91 -6.42 30.23
CA ARG A 29 7.70 -6.68 31.03
C ARG A 29 7.11 -8.05 30.72
N CYS A 30 6.96 -8.39 29.44
CA CYS A 30 6.43 -9.67 28.95
C CYS A 30 7.30 -10.85 29.38
N LEU A 31 8.63 -10.70 29.33
CA LEU A 31 9.58 -11.75 29.69
C LEU A 31 9.98 -11.74 31.17
N LYS A 32 9.50 -10.76 31.96
CA LYS A 32 9.88 -10.54 33.36
C LYS A 32 11.40 -10.45 33.56
N LEU A 33 12.08 -9.73 32.67
CA LEU A 33 13.54 -9.57 32.67
C LEU A 33 13.97 -8.17 33.12
N SER A 34 15.08 -8.10 33.85
CA SER A 34 15.79 -6.83 34.06
C SER A 34 16.52 -6.40 32.78
N LYS A 35 16.94 -5.12 32.72
CA LYS A 35 17.71 -4.58 31.59
C LYS A 35 19.02 -5.36 31.36
N ASN A 36 19.73 -5.69 32.43
CA ASN A 36 20.99 -6.44 32.35
C ASN A 36 20.78 -7.89 31.91
N GLN A 37 19.68 -8.53 32.34
CA GLN A 37 19.33 -9.87 31.91
C GLN A 37 18.99 -9.92 30.42
N LEU A 38 18.19 -8.97 29.92
CA LEU A 38 17.88 -8.88 28.50
C LEU A 38 19.15 -8.64 27.66
N LYS A 39 20.02 -7.73 28.10
CA LYS A 39 21.30 -7.48 27.43
C LYS A 39 22.14 -8.75 27.32
N TYR A 40 22.30 -9.47 28.43
CA TYR A 40 23.04 -10.74 28.45
C TYR A 40 22.46 -11.77 27.46
N ALA A 41 21.13 -11.93 27.43
CA ALA A 41 20.47 -12.88 26.54
C ALA A 41 20.69 -12.53 25.05
N VAL A 42 20.59 -11.25 24.71
CA VAL A 42 20.81 -10.75 23.34
C VAL A 42 22.27 -10.96 22.94
N ASP A 43 23.23 -10.63 23.82
CA ASP A 43 24.66 -10.85 23.54
C ASP A 43 24.97 -12.34 23.37
N ARG A 44 24.38 -13.21 24.20
CA ARG A 44 24.50 -14.66 24.08
C ARG A 44 23.93 -15.18 22.76
N LEU A 45 22.73 -14.75 22.37
CA LEU A 45 22.12 -15.12 21.08
C LEU A 45 22.99 -14.69 19.89
N ARG A 46 23.55 -13.48 19.92
CA ARG A 46 24.47 -12.99 18.89
C ARG A 46 25.75 -13.82 18.81
N SER A 47 26.32 -14.21 19.95
CA SER A 47 27.48 -15.11 19.99
C SER A 47 27.20 -16.50 19.42
N LEU A 48 25.93 -16.93 19.44
CA LEU A 48 25.46 -18.17 18.83
C LEU A 48 25.10 -18.01 17.34
N GLY A 49 25.33 -16.83 16.74
CA GLY A 49 25.09 -16.55 15.33
C GLY A 49 23.68 -16.04 15.00
N TYR A 50 22.80 -15.83 15.99
CA TYR A 50 21.45 -15.30 15.73
C TYR A 50 21.49 -13.78 15.49
N ARG A 51 20.82 -13.33 14.43
CA ARG A 51 20.59 -11.89 14.18
C ARG A 51 19.40 -11.40 15.01
N VAL A 52 19.71 -10.82 16.17
CA VAL A 52 18.71 -10.36 17.14
C VAL A 52 18.94 -8.88 17.49
N THR A 53 17.85 -8.12 17.53
CA THR A 53 17.83 -6.70 17.91
C THR A 53 16.71 -6.43 18.88
N THR A 54 16.91 -5.54 19.84
CA THR A 54 15.84 -5.04 20.73
C THR A 54 15.23 -3.73 20.20
N ARG A 55 15.74 -3.21 19.08
CA ARG A 55 15.17 -2.03 18.44
C ARG A 55 13.80 -2.39 17.89
N TYR A 56 12.80 -1.62 18.29
CA TYR A 56 11.46 -1.71 17.76
C TYR A 56 11.29 -0.65 16.68
N TYR A 57 10.77 -1.07 15.52
CA TYR A 57 10.32 -0.13 14.50
C TYR A 57 8.86 0.17 14.77
N GLU A 58 8.56 1.42 15.13
CA GLU A 58 7.19 1.86 15.37
C GLU A 58 6.49 2.07 14.01
N PRO A 59 5.47 1.26 13.66
CA PRO A 59 4.73 1.41 12.42
C PRO A 59 4.09 2.79 12.33
N ARG A 60 4.27 3.48 11.21
CA ARG A 60 3.66 4.81 10.96
C ARG A 60 2.47 4.75 10.01
N LEU A 61 2.34 3.67 9.25
CA LEU A 61 1.23 3.50 8.31
C LEU A 61 -0.02 2.99 9.01
N GLU A 62 -1.15 3.56 8.61
CA GLU A 62 -2.49 3.17 9.06
C GLU A 62 -3.14 2.22 8.07
N THR A 63 -4.10 1.41 8.55
CA THR A 63 -4.81 0.46 7.69
C THR A 63 -6.04 1.13 7.08
N CYS A 64 -6.11 1.19 5.75
CA CYS A 64 -7.28 1.73 5.06
C CYS A 64 -8.49 0.80 5.24
N PRO A 65 -9.64 1.30 5.72
CA PRO A 65 -10.81 0.46 6.01
C PRO A 65 -11.45 -0.14 4.74
N VAL A 66 -11.22 0.45 3.56
CA VAL A 66 -11.82 0.01 2.30
C VAL A 66 -11.02 -1.11 1.64
N CYS A 67 -9.68 -1.03 1.66
CA CYS A 67 -8.83 -2.02 0.97
C CYS A 67 -8.01 -2.93 1.90
N GLY A 68 -8.00 -2.68 3.21
CA GLY A 68 -7.21 -3.43 4.18
C GLY A 68 -5.69 -3.25 4.03
N CYS A 69 -5.21 -2.46 3.06
CA CYS A 69 -3.79 -2.19 2.92
C CYS A 69 -3.33 -1.14 3.93
N ARG A 70 -2.07 -1.25 4.35
CA ARG A 70 -1.35 -0.21 5.09
C ARG A 70 -1.00 0.94 4.17
N ARG A 71 -1.23 2.18 4.62
CA ARG A 71 -1.15 3.40 3.81
C ARG A 71 -0.50 4.53 4.61
N ALA A 72 0.36 5.28 3.94
CA ALA A 72 0.96 6.52 4.43
C ALA A 72 -0.01 7.68 4.32
N THR A 73 -0.89 7.65 3.32
CA THR A 73 -1.78 8.77 3.03
C THR A 73 -3.25 8.36 3.09
N LEU A 74 -3.84 8.49 4.27
CA LEU A 74 -5.28 8.55 4.43
C LEU A 74 -5.71 10.02 4.25
N GLY A 75 -6.71 10.27 3.38
CA GLY A 75 -7.28 11.61 3.26
C GLY A 75 -8.19 11.95 4.44
N ASP A 76 -8.78 13.14 4.46
CA ASP A 76 -9.65 13.63 5.55
C ASP A 76 -10.85 12.72 5.86
N THR A 77 -11.24 11.89 4.90
CA THR A 77 -12.33 10.89 5.04
C THR A 77 -11.86 9.55 5.62
N GLY A 78 -10.58 9.41 5.98
CA GLY A 78 -9.96 8.16 6.43
C GLY A 78 -9.74 7.14 5.29
N ILE A 79 -9.97 7.53 4.03
CA ILE A 79 -9.83 6.65 2.87
C ILE A 79 -8.54 6.98 2.12
N CYS A 80 -7.78 5.95 1.78
CA CYS A 80 -6.52 6.12 1.06
C CYS A 80 -6.70 6.66 -0.36
N GLU A 81 -5.68 7.38 -0.83
CA GLU A 81 -5.66 7.99 -2.17
C GLU A 81 -5.96 6.96 -3.30
N PRO A 82 -5.36 5.75 -3.34
CA PRO A 82 -5.71 4.75 -4.36
C PRO A 82 -7.19 4.36 -4.37
N CYS A 83 -7.83 4.21 -3.21
CA CYS A 83 -9.26 3.87 -3.14
C CYS A 83 -10.13 5.03 -3.64
N ARG A 84 -9.80 6.27 -3.28
CA ARG A 84 -10.51 7.47 -3.77
C ARG A 84 -10.40 7.58 -5.30
N LEU A 85 -9.21 7.37 -5.86
CA LEU A 85 -9.01 7.41 -7.31
C LEU A 85 -9.70 6.27 -8.05
N LYS A 86 -9.78 5.06 -7.47
CA LYS A 86 -10.57 3.95 -8.04
C LYS A 86 -12.05 4.30 -8.10
N LYS A 87 -12.60 4.87 -7.04
CA LYS A 87 -13.98 5.34 -7.01
C LYS A 87 -14.22 6.43 -8.08
N GLN A 88 -13.35 7.44 -8.13
CA GLN A 88 -13.43 8.50 -9.14
C GLN A 88 -13.36 7.95 -10.56
N LEU A 89 -12.48 6.98 -10.82
CA LEU A 89 -12.38 6.34 -12.13
C LEU A 89 -13.70 5.63 -12.50
N ALA A 90 -14.27 4.86 -11.58
CA ALA A 90 -15.55 4.19 -11.78
C ALA A 90 -16.69 5.18 -12.06
N ASP A 91 -16.76 6.28 -11.31
CA ASP A 91 -17.77 7.33 -11.52
C ASP A 91 -17.64 7.98 -12.90
N ILE A 92 -16.40 8.23 -13.36
CA ILE A 92 -16.15 8.76 -14.72
C ILE A 92 -16.55 7.73 -15.78
N GLU A 93 -16.20 6.46 -15.60
CA GLU A 93 -16.53 5.39 -16.55
C GLU A 93 -18.03 5.18 -16.66
N TRP A 94 -18.75 5.21 -15.53
CA TRP A 94 -20.21 5.21 -15.50
C TRP A 94 -20.78 6.38 -16.29
N ARG A 95 -20.27 7.60 -16.06
CA ARG A 95 -20.73 8.77 -16.81
C ARG A 95 -20.42 8.69 -18.31
N ILE A 96 -19.31 8.06 -18.69
CA ILE A 96 -19.02 7.81 -20.11
C ILE A 96 -20.04 6.85 -20.71
N SER A 97 -20.45 5.81 -19.96
CA SER A 97 -21.49 4.87 -20.40
C SER A 97 -22.79 5.60 -20.74
N ASP A 98 -23.26 6.51 -19.87
CA ASP A 98 -24.44 7.34 -20.14
C ASP A 98 -24.28 8.14 -21.45
N LEU A 99 -23.14 8.81 -21.62
CA LEU A 99 -22.89 9.64 -22.80
C LEU A 99 -22.77 8.82 -24.09
N MET A 100 -22.28 7.59 -24.01
CA MET A 100 -22.21 6.68 -25.15
C MET A 100 -23.60 6.28 -25.64
N ALA A 101 -24.61 6.24 -24.76
CA ALA A 101 -26.00 5.98 -25.14
C ALA A 101 -26.60 7.09 -26.01
N GLU A 102 -26.14 8.33 -25.83
CA GLU A 102 -26.59 9.53 -26.58
C GLU A 102 -25.90 9.72 -27.95
N LEU A 103 -24.85 8.95 -28.24
CA LEU A 103 -24.18 8.98 -29.54
C LEU A 103 -25.02 8.27 -30.62
N THR A 104 -24.84 8.67 -31.88
CA THR A 104 -25.39 7.91 -33.02
C THR A 104 -24.69 6.54 -33.15
N PRO A 105 -25.33 5.54 -33.77
CA PRO A 105 -24.73 4.21 -33.96
C PRO A 105 -23.36 4.26 -34.63
N GLU A 106 -23.18 5.12 -35.63
CA GLU A 106 -21.91 5.26 -36.38
C GLU A 106 -20.81 5.84 -35.50
N GLN A 107 -21.14 6.84 -34.67
CA GLN A 107 -20.20 7.44 -33.74
C GLN A 107 -19.81 6.46 -32.64
N ARG A 108 -20.76 5.66 -32.15
CA ARG A 108 -20.53 4.63 -31.14
C ARG A 108 -19.59 3.54 -31.64
N ALA A 109 -19.78 3.05 -32.87
CA ALA A 109 -18.95 2.03 -33.50
C ALA A 109 -17.46 2.43 -33.62
N VAL A 110 -17.15 3.73 -33.76
CA VAL A 110 -15.77 4.23 -33.76
C VAL A 110 -15.12 4.04 -32.38
N TYR A 111 -15.84 4.35 -31.31
CA TYR A 111 -15.31 4.17 -29.96
C TYR A 111 -15.17 2.70 -29.61
N GLU A 112 -16.17 1.86 -29.91
CA GLU A 112 -16.11 0.42 -29.68
C GLU A 112 -14.90 -0.25 -30.33
N ARG A 113 -14.60 0.10 -31.59
CA ARG A 113 -13.41 -0.43 -32.30
C ARG A 113 -12.07 -0.03 -31.68
N THR A 114 -12.01 1.14 -31.03
CA THR A 114 -10.76 1.67 -30.46
C THR A 114 -10.62 1.39 -28.97
N GLU A 115 -11.57 0.67 -28.34
CA GLU A 115 -11.50 0.32 -26.93
C GLU A 115 -10.32 -0.60 -26.60
N ALA A 116 -10.00 -1.55 -27.49
CA ALA A 116 -8.91 -2.51 -27.27
C ALA A 116 -7.52 -1.85 -27.28
N GLU A 117 -7.38 -0.69 -27.94
CA GLU A 117 -6.12 0.06 -28.03
C GLU A 117 -5.87 0.95 -26.79
N ARG A 118 -6.77 0.92 -25.79
CA ARG A 118 -6.70 1.77 -24.60
C ARG A 118 -5.68 1.25 -23.58
N GLU A 119 -4.41 1.42 -23.90
CA GLU A 119 -3.34 1.17 -22.95
C GLU A 119 -2.79 2.47 -22.37
N SER A 120 -2.62 2.48 -21.05
CA SER A 120 -1.87 3.54 -20.36
C SER A 120 -0.54 2.95 -19.94
N ARG A 121 0.56 3.62 -20.32
CA ARG A 121 1.90 3.28 -19.84
C ARG A 121 1.88 3.13 -18.32
N ALA A 122 2.32 1.96 -17.85
CA ALA A 122 2.49 1.67 -16.43
C ALA A 122 3.97 1.79 -16.08
N ASP A 123 4.27 2.49 -14.98
CA ASP A 123 5.59 2.39 -14.35
C ASP A 123 5.76 0.97 -13.80
N PRO A 124 6.99 0.45 -13.69
CA PRO A 124 7.21 -0.87 -13.11
C PRO A 124 6.69 -0.91 -11.67
N MET A 125 5.92 -1.95 -11.36
CA MET A 125 5.39 -2.16 -10.01
C MET A 125 6.56 -2.41 -9.03
N PRO A 126 6.55 -1.77 -7.84
CA PRO A 126 7.54 -2.03 -6.82
C PRO A 126 7.60 -3.52 -6.47
N LYS A 127 8.81 -4.06 -6.38
CA LYS A 127 9.06 -5.45 -5.98
C LYS A 127 9.22 -5.53 -4.47
N LYS A 128 8.70 -6.60 -3.87
CA LYS A 128 8.88 -6.86 -2.45
C LYS A 128 10.39 -7.05 -2.17
N PRO A 129 10.96 -6.34 -1.18
CA PRO A 129 12.38 -6.48 -0.89
C PRO A 129 12.69 -7.89 -0.35
N PRO A 130 13.84 -8.47 -0.70
CA PRO A 130 14.32 -9.67 -0.02
C PRO A 130 14.57 -9.34 1.46
N THR A 131 14.19 -10.25 2.35
CA THR A 131 14.33 -10.06 3.81
C THR A 131 15.32 -11.03 4.45
N ASP A 132 16.02 -11.80 3.62
CA ASP A 132 16.99 -12.78 4.07
C ASP A 132 18.17 -12.08 4.74
N GLY A 133 18.53 -12.56 5.93
CA GLY A 133 19.60 -11.96 6.73
C GLY A 133 19.21 -10.65 7.44
N MET A 134 17.99 -10.13 7.28
CA MET A 134 17.53 -8.96 8.04
C MET A 134 17.07 -9.35 9.44
N ASP A 135 17.33 -8.48 10.42
CA ASP A 135 16.75 -8.59 11.75
C ASP A 135 15.27 -8.12 11.78
N ALA A 136 14.59 -8.27 12.91
CA ALA A 136 13.17 -7.91 13.02
C ALA A 136 12.89 -6.42 12.74
N TYR A 137 13.79 -5.52 13.14
CA TYR A 137 13.65 -4.09 12.91
C TYR A 137 13.78 -3.77 11.42
N GLU A 138 14.83 -4.29 10.79
CA GLU A 138 15.10 -4.12 9.37
C GLU A 138 13.94 -4.65 8.51
N ARG A 139 13.41 -5.83 8.86
CA ARG A 139 12.24 -6.41 8.19
C ARG A 139 10.99 -5.55 8.33
N ALA A 140 10.69 -5.05 9.53
CA ALA A 140 9.53 -4.21 9.77
C ALA A 140 9.62 -2.89 8.99
N LYS A 141 10.80 -2.26 9.01
CA LYS A 141 11.07 -1.05 8.23
C LYS A 141 10.95 -1.30 6.72
N ALA A 142 11.58 -2.37 6.21
CA ALA A 142 11.54 -2.70 4.78
C ALA A 142 10.12 -3.03 4.30
N ALA A 143 9.30 -3.67 5.14
CA ALA A 143 7.89 -3.90 4.84
C ALA A 143 7.09 -2.59 4.76
N GLU A 144 7.30 -1.67 5.70
CA GLU A 144 6.65 -0.36 5.68
C GLU A 144 7.10 0.48 4.47
N ASP A 145 8.41 0.56 4.18
CA ASP A 145 8.95 1.25 3.03
C ASP A 145 8.38 0.69 1.69
N TYR A 146 8.16 -0.64 1.63
CA TYR A 146 7.51 -1.29 0.49
C TYR A 146 6.03 -0.90 0.36
N ASP A 147 5.28 -0.90 1.46
CA ASP A 147 3.87 -0.50 1.47
C ASP A 147 3.71 0.96 0.99
N GLU A 148 4.59 1.87 1.43
CA GLU A 148 4.63 3.26 0.95
C GLU A 148 4.92 3.34 -0.56
N ALA A 149 5.93 2.59 -1.03
CA ALA A 149 6.28 2.57 -2.45
C ALA A 149 5.11 2.04 -3.31
N MET A 150 4.43 1.00 -2.84
CA MET A 150 3.25 0.43 -3.48
C MET A 150 2.09 1.43 -3.54
N GLU A 151 1.85 2.19 -2.47
CA GLU A 151 0.85 3.25 -2.47
C GLU A 151 1.17 4.34 -3.49
N ARG A 152 2.41 4.87 -3.49
CA ARG A 152 2.84 5.91 -4.44
C ARG A 152 2.68 5.45 -5.88
N TRP A 153 3.12 4.23 -6.18
CA TRP A 153 2.97 3.63 -7.51
C TRP A 153 1.50 3.50 -7.92
N ALA A 154 0.66 2.95 -7.03
CA ALA A 154 -0.76 2.75 -7.31
C ALA A 154 -1.48 4.09 -7.54
N ALA A 155 -1.19 5.11 -6.72
CA ALA A 155 -1.75 6.44 -6.88
C ALA A 155 -1.32 7.08 -8.21
N ALA A 156 -0.04 7.00 -8.59
CA ALA A 156 0.46 7.53 -9.86
C ALA A 156 -0.20 6.84 -11.07
N TYR A 157 -0.31 5.51 -11.02
CA TYR A 157 -0.99 4.71 -12.05
C TYR A 157 -2.47 5.10 -12.19
N LEU A 158 -3.19 5.20 -11.08
CA LEU A 158 -4.61 5.54 -11.09
C LEU A 158 -4.86 7.00 -11.52
N LYS A 159 -4.00 7.95 -11.12
CA LYS A 159 -4.08 9.35 -11.60
C LYS A 159 -3.99 9.44 -13.11
N ARG A 160 -3.11 8.64 -13.75
CA ARG A 160 -3.01 8.56 -15.21
C ARG A 160 -4.30 8.03 -15.83
N LYS A 161 -4.85 6.94 -15.28
CA LYS A 161 -6.13 6.38 -15.75
C LYS A 161 -7.28 7.36 -15.62
N VAL A 162 -7.43 8.02 -14.46
CA VAL A 162 -8.44 9.06 -14.23
C VAL A 162 -8.31 10.18 -15.26
N LYS A 163 -7.09 10.68 -15.51
CA LYS A 163 -6.85 11.73 -16.52
C LYS A 163 -7.22 11.26 -17.93
N ALA A 164 -6.88 10.02 -18.30
CA ALA A 164 -7.23 9.45 -19.60
C ALA A 164 -8.75 9.29 -19.76
N ALA A 165 -9.43 8.77 -18.74
CA ALA A 165 -10.87 8.62 -18.71
C ALA A 165 -11.59 9.99 -18.77
N GLN A 166 -11.11 10.98 -18.03
CA GLN A 166 -11.64 12.34 -18.04
C GLN A 166 -11.53 12.98 -19.45
N LYS A 167 -10.37 12.86 -20.11
CA LYS A 167 -10.22 13.32 -21.51
C LYS A 167 -11.16 12.60 -22.48
N ARG A 168 -11.39 11.30 -22.28
CA ARG A 168 -12.35 10.52 -23.08
C ARG A 168 -13.77 11.03 -22.88
N LYS A 169 -14.18 11.23 -21.63
CA LYS A 169 -15.48 11.82 -21.27
C LYS A 169 -15.68 13.16 -21.97
N GLU A 170 -14.68 14.06 -21.91
CA GLU A 170 -14.74 15.37 -22.57
C GLU A 170 -14.93 15.27 -24.09
N ARG A 171 -14.21 14.36 -24.76
CA ARG A 171 -14.35 14.15 -26.21
C ARG A 171 -15.74 13.63 -26.60
N ILE A 172 -16.28 12.67 -25.83
CA ILE A 172 -17.60 12.11 -26.08
C ILE A 172 -18.68 13.16 -25.81
N GLN A 173 -18.58 13.87 -24.68
CA GLN A 173 -19.50 14.95 -24.33
C GLN A 173 -19.58 16.01 -25.42
N LYS A 174 -18.43 16.39 -26.01
CA LYS A 174 -18.41 17.34 -27.13
C LYS A 174 -19.24 16.83 -28.32
N LYS A 175 -19.07 15.57 -28.73
CA LYS A 175 -19.86 14.97 -29.82
C LYS A 175 -21.35 14.92 -29.51
N VAL A 176 -21.73 14.55 -28.28
CA VAL A 176 -23.12 14.56 -27.84
C VAL A 176 -23.71 15.96 -27.94
N ASN A 177 -23.00 16.98 -27.46
CA ASN A 177 -23.43 18.37 -27.54
C ASN A 177 -23.58 18.84 -29.00
N ASP A 178 -22.67 18.45 -29.89
CA ASP A 178 -22.75 18.76 -31.32
C ASP A 178 -23.97 18.09 -31.98
N ASN A 179 -24.30 16.85 -31.60
CA ASN A 179 -25.52 16.17 -32.06
C ASN A 179 -26.78 16.91 -31.60
N ILE A 180 -26.84 17.35 -30.34
CA ILE A 180 -27.97 18.10 -29.79
C ILE A 180 -28.15 19.42 -30.57
N ARG A 181 -27.07 20.15 -30.82
CA ARG A 181 -27.11 21.40 -31.59
C ARG A 181 -27.63 21.18 -33.01
N ARG A 182 -27.19 20.12 -33.70
CA ARG A 182 -27.68 19.81 -35.05
C ARG A 182 -29.18 19.55 -35.07
N LYS A 183 -29.69 18.77 -34.13
CA LYS A 183 -31.14 18.50 -33.98
C LYS A 183 -31.98 19.74 -33.70
N GLN A 184 -31.41 20.81 -33.15
CA GLN A 184 -32.11 22.08 -32.90
C GLN A 184 -32.20 22.98 -34.13
N HIS A 185 -31.41 22.69 -35.17
CA HIS A 185 -31.36 23.45 -36.43
C HIS A 185 -32.01 22.71 -37.61
N GLU A 186 -32.56 21.51 -37.37
CA GLU A 186 -33.42 20.73 -38.27
C GLU A 186 -34.90 20.99 -37.94
#